data_AF-I1JVB9-F1
#
_entry.id   AF-I1JVB9-F1
#
_cell.length_a   1.000
_cell.length_b   1.000
_cell.length_c   1.000
_cell.angle_alpha   90.00
_cell.angle_beta   90.00
_cell.angle_gamma   90.00
#
_symmetry.space_group_name_H-M   'P 1'
#
loop_
_entity.id
_entity.type
_entity.pdbx_description
1 polymer ?
#
loop_
_entity_poly.entity_id
_entity_poly.type
_entity_poly.pdbx_seq_one_letter_code
_entity_poly.pdbx_strand_id
1 'polypeptide(L)'
;MAAAPSPREENVYMAKLAEQAERYEEMVEFMEKVSAAADNEELTVEERNLLSVAYKNVIGARRASWRIISSIEQKEESRGNEDHVSVIRDYRSKIESELSNICDGILKLLDSRLIPSASSGDSKVFYLKMKGDYHRYLAEFKTGAERKEAAESTLSAYKAAQDIANAELPPTHPIRLGLALNFSVFYYEILNSPDRACNLAKQAFDEAIAELDTLGEESYKDSTLIMQLLRDNLTLWTSDMQVLILGCHSSSITSFFISLFCVVDLLLWFQDDGADEIKEAAPKQDDQ
;
A
#
# COMPACT_ATOMS: atom_id res chain seq x y z
N MET A 1 -0.27 -31.94 -29.28
CA MET A 1 -0.11 -31.88 -27.80
C MET A 1 0.20 -30.44 -27.47
N ALA A 2 -0.54 -29.82 -26.54
CA ALA A 2 -0.15 -28.51 -26.02
C ALA A 2 1.22 -28.65 -25.35
N ALA A 3 2.10 -27.66 -25.52
CA ALA A 3 3.38 -27.64 -24.80
C ALA A 3 3.10 -27.63 -23.30
N ALA A 4 3.95 -28.32 -22.51
CA ALA A 4 3.85 -28.25 -21.06
C ALA A 4 4.04 -26.78 -20.62
N PRO A 5 3.26 -26.30 -19.63
CA PRO A 5 3.41 -24.94 -19.14
C PRO A 5 4.82 -24.73 -18.60
N SER A 6 5.36 -23.54 -18.84
CA SER A 6 6.64 -23.13 -18.28
C SER A 6 6.56 -23.03 -16.76
N PRO A 7 7.70 -23.11 -16.04
CA PRO A 7 7.71 -22.90 -14.60
C PRO A 7 7.13 -21.53 -14.18
N ARG A 8 7.25 -20.49 -15.01
CA ARG A 8 6.65 -19.17 -14.77
C ARG A 8 5.12 -19.26 -14.80
N GLU A 9 4.56 -19.86 -15.85
CA GLU A 9 3.11 -20.07 -16.00
C GLU A 9 2.53 -20.95 -14.89
N GLU A 10 3.24 -22.01 -14.47
CA GLU A 10 2.82 -22.85 -13.35
C GLU A 10 2.78 -22.07 -12.03
N ASN A 11 3.79 -21.23 -11.75
CA ASN A 11 3.79 -20.41 -10.54
C ASN A 11 2.71 -19.31 -10.57
N VAL A 12 2.43 -18.70 -11.73
CA VAL A 12 1.30 -17.76 -11.86
C VAL A 12 -0.03 -18.47 -11.57
N TYR A 13 -0.23 -19.67 -12.12
CA TYR A 13 -1.43 -20.46 -11.85
C TYR A 13 -1.57 -20.81 -10.36
N MET A 14 -0.48 -21.23 -9.71
CA MET A 14 -0.47 -21.51 -8.28
C MET A 14 -0.71 -20.25 -7.42
N ALA A 15 -0.21 -19.09 -7.83
CA ALA A 15 -0.48 -17.82 -7.14
C ALA A 15 -1.98 -17.48 -7.18
N LYS A 16 -2.65 -17.65 -8.33
CA LYS A 16 -4.10 -17.48 -8.46
C LYS A 16 -4.90 -18.45 -7.59
N LEU A 17 -4.46 -19.71 -7.50
CA LEU A 17 -5.09 -20.69 -6.58
C LEU A 17 -4.88 -20.31 -5.12
N ALA A 18 -3.68 -19.86 -4.75
CA ALA A 18 -3.37 -19.42 -3.40
C ALA A 18 -4.18 -18.18 -3.00
N GLU A 19 -4.39 -17.25 -3.93
CA GLU A 19 -5.26 -16.09 -3.75
C GLU A 19 -6.71 -16.49 -3.45
N GLN A 20 -7.31 -17.37 -4.28
CA GLN A 20 -8.67 -17.87 -4.07
C GLN A 20 -8.84 -18.65 -2.77
N ALA A 21 -7.75 -19.24 -2.26
CA ALA A 21 -7.71 -19.94 -0.98
C ALA A 21 -7.32 -19.03 0.19
N GLU A 22 -7.14 -17.72 -0.03
CA GLU A 22 -6.67 -16.73 0.95
C GLU A 22 -5.32 -17.11 1.62
N ARG A 23 -4.49 -17.88 0.93
CA ARG A 23 -3.16 -18.34 1.39
C ARG A 23 -2.06 -17.41 0.89
N TYR A 24 -2.12 -16.15 1.29
CA TYR A 24 -1.24 -15.09 0.77
C TYR A 24 0.26 -15.30 1.04
N GLU A 25 0.63 -16.00 2.12
CA GLU A 25 2.03 -16.38 2.38
C GLU A 25 2.58 -17.29 1.26
N GLU A 26 1.78 -18.27 0.82
CA GLU A 26 2.16 -19.13 -0.31
C GLU A 26 2.10 -18.37 -1.64
N MET A 27 1.14 -17.46 -1.79
CA MET A 27 1.05 -16.58 -2.96
C MET A 27 2.34 -15.76 -3.14
N VAL A 28 2.91 -15.24 -2.05
CA VAL A 28 4.21 -14.55 -2.08
C VAL A 28 5.32 -15.49 -2.58
N GLU A 29 5.40 -16.72 -2.06
CA GLU A 29 6.41 -17.69 -2.52
C GLU A 29 6.31 -18.01 -4.02
N PHE A 30 5.10 -18.14 -4.55
CA PHE A 30 4.89 -18.36 -5.98
C PHE A 30 5.28 -17.11 -6.80
N MET A 31 4.89 -15.92 -6.37
CA MET A 31 5.20 -14.67 -7.09
C MET A 31 6.69 -14.29 -7.02
N GLU A 32 7.40 -14.67 -5.96
CA GLU A 32 8.87 -14.57 -5.89
C GLU A 32 9.54 -15.48 -6.93
N LYS A 33 9.00 -16.69 -7.15
CA LYS A 33 9.49 -17.62 -8.20
C LYS A 33 9.18 -17.10 -9.60
N VAL A 34 7.99 -16.52 -9.84
CA VAL A 34 7.66 -15.82 -11.10
C VAL A 34 8.70 -14.73 -11.39
N SER A 35 8.96 -13.88 -10.39
CA SER A 35 9.91 -12.77 -10.54
C SER A 35 11.36 -13.25 -10.70
N ALA A 36 11.72 -14.41 -10.13
CA ALA A 36 13.04 -15.00 -10.30
C ALA A 36 13.22 -15.68 -11.68
N ALA A 37 12.15 -16.22 -12.26
CA ALA A 37 12.18 -16.89 -13.56
C ALA A 37 12.16 -15.91 -14.75
N ALA A 38 11.92 -14.61 -14.52
CA ALA A 38 11.76 -13.63 -15.58
C ALA A 38 13.07 -13.20 -16.27
N ASP A 39 14.27 -13.61 -15.85
CA ASP A 39 15.56 -13.32 -16.54
C ASP A 39 15.74 -11.86 -17.05
N ASN A 40 15.36 -10.88 -16.24
CA ASN A 40 15.33 -9.42 -16.52
C ASN A 40 14.22 -8.94 -17.47
N GLU A 41 13.30 -9.82 -17.88
CA GLU A 41 12.03 -9.44 -18.48
C GLU A 41 11.13 -8.74 -17.46
N GLU A 42 10.34 -7.79 -17.98
CA GLU A 42 9.33 -7.10 -17.19
C GLU A 42 8.18 -8.07 -16.86
N LEU A 43 7.64 -7.98 -15.64
CA LEU A 43 6.40 -8.68 -15.28
C LEU A 43 5.25 -8.12 -16.12
N THR A 44 4.31 -8.99 -16.51
CA THR A 44 3.06 -8.52 -17.11
C THR A 44 2.26 -7.70 -16.10
N VAL A 45 1.29 -6.92 -16.57
CA VAL A 45 0.39 -6.15 -15.69
C VAL A 45 -0.30 -7.06 -14.68
N GLU A 46 -0.76 -8.23 -15.13
CA GLU A 46 -1.39 -9.24 -14.27
C GLU A 46 -0.42 -9.79 -13.22
N GLU A 47 0.79 -10.21 -13.62
CA GLU A 47 1.79 -10.72 -12.68
C GLU A 47 2.21 -9.68 -11.65
N ARG A 48 2.39 -8.42 -12.09
CA ARG A 48 2.70 -7.30 -11.20
C ARG A 48 1.58 -7.08 -10.18
N ASN A 49 0.33 -7.15 -10.61
CA ASN A 49 -0.82 -6.97 -9.72
C ASN A 49 -0.92 -8.15 -8.72
N LEU A 50 -0.74 -9.40 -9.17
CA LEU A 50 -0.68 -10.57 -8.27
C LEU A 50 0.43 -10.43 -7.22
N LEU A 51 1.62 -9.99 -7.62
CA LEU A 51 2.73 -9.73 -6.68
C LEU A 51 2.34 -8.69 -5.62
N SER A 52 1.69 -7.60 -6.06
CA SER A 52 1.21 -6.54 -5.17
C SER A 52 0.18 -7.06 -4.17
N VAL A 53 -0.83 -7.79 -4.64
CA VAL A 53 -1.89 -8.37 -3.82
C VAL A 53 -1.31 -9.34 -2.79
N ALA A 54 -0.39 -10.21 -3.20
CA ALA A 54 0.26 -11.18 -2.32
C ALA A 54 0.94 -10.50 -1.13
N TYR A 55 1.91 -9.61 -1.41
CA TYR A 55 2.66 -8.96 -0.34
C TYR A 55 1.79 -8.00 0.49
N LYS A 56 0.84 -7.29 -0.14
CA LYS A 56 -0.07 -6.36 0.55
C LYS A 56 -0.92 -7.07 1.60
N ASN A 57 -1.45 -8.25 1.28
CA ASN A 57 -2.25 -9.01 2.24
C ASN A 57 -1.40 -9.55 3.40
N VAL A 58 -0.22 -10.10 3.11
CA VAL A 58 0.70 -10.60 4.15
C VAL A 58 1.14 -9.47 5.09
N ILE A 59 1.64 -8.34 4.55
CA ILE A 59 2.09 -7.22 5.37
C ILE A 59 0.93 -6.54 6.10
N GLY A 60 -0.26 -6.47 5.48
CA GLY A 60 -1.47 -5.89 6.07
C GLY A 60 -1.89 -6.63 7.34
N ALA A 61 -1.97 -7.96 7.29
CA ALA A 61 -2.31 -8.78 8.45
C ALA A 61 -1.29 -8.61 9.59
N ARG A 62 0.01 -8.52 9.28
CA ARG A 62 1.05 -8.33 10.30
C ARG A 62 1.06 -6.91 10.88
N ARG A 63 0.80 -5.88 10.07
CA ARG A 63 0.65 -4.49 10.56
C ARG A 63 -0.56 -4.35 11.49
N ALA A 64 -1.69 -4.96 11.14
CA ALA A 64 -2.87 -5.00 12.01
C ALA A 64 -2.56 -5.67 13.35
N SER A 65 -1.90 -6.83 13.31
CA SER A 65 -1.46 -7.55 14.52
C SER A 65 -0.54 -6.68 15.38
N TRP A 66 0.46 -6.03 14.77
CA TRP A 66 1.39 -5.15 15.46
C TRP A 66 0.70 -3.97 16.16
N ARG A 67 -0.27 -3.32 15.49
CA ARG A 67 -1.04 -2.22 16.09
C ARG A 67 -1.84 -2.65 17.30
N ILE A 68 -2.50 -3.81 17.21
CA ILE A 68 -3.29 -4.37 18.32
C ILE A 68 -2.38 -4.64 19.52
N ILE A 69 -1.26 -5.34 19.30
CA ILE A 69 -0.32 -5.67 20.38
C ILE A 69 0.31 -4.42 20.99
N SER A 70 0.70 -3.44 20.16
CA SER A 70 1.23 -2.15 20.64
C SER A 70 0.19 -1.38 21.48
N SER A 71 -1.09 -1.42 21.10
CA SER A 71 -2.16 -0.80 21.89
C SER A 71 -2.38 -1.51 23.23
N ILE A 72 -2.26 -2.85 23.27
CA ILE A 72 -2.35 -3.62 24.51
C ILE A 72 -1.15 -3.32 25.42
N GLU A 73 0.08 -3.24 24.87
CA GLU A 73 1.28 -2.86 25.63
C GLU A 73 1.08 -1.52 26.34
N GLN A 74 0.65 -0.49 25.59
CA GLN A 74 0.41 0.85 26.14
C GLN A 74 -0.66 0.85 27.26
N LYS A 75 -1.73 0.04 27.10
CA LYS A 75 -2.79 -0.07 28.12
C LYS A 75 -2.27 -0.73 29.39
N GLU A 76 -1.50 -1.82 29.28
CA GLU A 76 -0.95 -2.51 30.45
C GLU A 76 0.15 -1.68 31.13
N GLU A 77 0.94 -0.92 30.37
CA GLU A 77 1.93 0.03 30.89
C GLU A 77 1.23 1.14 31.69
N SER A 78 0.11 1.68 31.19
CA SER A 78 -0.68 2.69 31.92
C SER A 78 -1.29 2.17 33.23
N ARG A 79 -1.43 0.84 33.39
CA ARG A 79 -1.93 0.18 34.61
C ARG A 79 -0.80 -0.18 35.58
N GLY A 80 0.47 -0.04 35.20
CA GLY A 80 1.62 -0.45 36.00
C GLY A 80 1.84 -1.97 36.05
N ASN A 81 1.30 -2.73 35.10
CA ASN A 81 1.43 -4.19 35.05
C ASN A 81 2.77 -4.61 34.40
N GLU A 82 3.88 -4.30 35.05
CA GLU A 82 5.24 -4.46 34.47
C GLU A 82 5.53 -5.89 33.96
N ASP A 83 5.10 -6.93 34.67
CA ASP A 83 5.28 -8.32 34.25
C ASP A 83 4.58 -8.62 32.92
N HIS A 84 3.34 -8.14 32.74
CA HIS A 84 2.61 -8.30 31.48
C HIS A 84 3.25 -7.49 30.37
N VAL A 85 3.68 -6.25 30.67
CA VAL A 85 4.33 -5.37 29.69
C VAL A 85 5.58 -6.03 29.12
N SER A 86 6.39 -6.69 29.95
CA SER A 86 7.57 -7.42 29.48
C SER A 86 7.19 -8.53 28.48
N VAL A 87 6.19 -9.36 28.79
CA VAL A 87 5.75 -10.45 27.91
C VAL A 87 5.16 -9.92 26.60
N ILE A 88 4.38 -8.84 26.67
CA ILE A 88 3.78 -8.21 25.49
C ILE A 88 4.87 -7.63 24.59
N ARG A 89 5.90 -7.01 25.16
CA ARG A 89 7.02 -6.43 24.41
C ARG A 89 7.83 -7.48 23.66
N ASP A 90 8.07 -8.64 24.27
CA ASP A 90 8.72 -9.76 23.59
C ASP A 90 7.90 -10.24 22.38
N TYR A 91 6.57 -10.34 22.55
CA TYR A 91 5.69 -10.74 21.45
C TYR A 91 5.60 -9.67 20.35
N ARG A 92 5.54 -8.39 20.70
CA ARG A 92 5.62 -7.29 19.73
C ARG A 92 6.91 -7.36 18.92
N SER A 93 8.04 -7.59 19.58
CA SER A 93 9.36 -7.69 18.94
C SER A 93 9.43 -8.85 17.93
N LYS A 94 8.74 -9.97 18.21
CA LYS A 94 8.57 -11.06 17.24
C LYS A 94 7.81 -10.60 15.99
N ILE A 95 6.68 -9.90 16.16
CA ILE A 95 5.90 -9.38 15.03
C ILE A 95 6.70 -8.35 14.23
N GLU A 96 7.49 -7.49 14.88
CA GLU A 96 8.37 -6.52 14.22
C GLU A 96 9.46 -7.21 13.38
N SER A 97 9.97 -8.35 13.86
CA SER A 97 10.92 -9.17 13.10
C SER A 97 10.25 -9.77 11.86
N GLU A 98 9.02 -10.28 11.98
CA GLU A 98 8.23 -10.78 10.84
C GLU A 98 7.96 -9.66 9.81
N LEU A 99 7.53 -8.48 10.27
CA LEU A 99 7.33 -7.30 9.43
C LEU A 99 8.60 -6.88 8.69
N SER A 100 9.73 -6.85 9.40
CA SER A 100 11.04 -6.50 8.80
C SER A 100 11.39 -7.50 7.69
N ASN A 101 11.26 -8.80 7.94
CA ASN A 101 11.57 -9.83 6.94
C ASN A 101 10.69 -9.72 5.68
N ILE A 102 9.39 -9.43 5.83
CA ILE A 102 8.49 -9.23 4.69
C ILE A 102 8.92 -8.01 3.87
N CYS A 103 9.21 -6.89 4.54
CA CYS A 103 9.67 -5.67 3.87
C CYS A 103 11.01 -5.90 3.15
N ASP A 104 11.96 -6.56 3.80
CA ASP A 104 13.28 -6.83 3.23
C ASP A 104 13.19 -7.73 1.97
N GLY A 105 12.28 -8.71 1.97
CA GLY A 105 12.02 -9.58 0.82
C GLY A 105 11.59 -8.80 -0.42
N ILE A 106 10.54 -7.99 -0.32
CA ILE A 106 10.04 -7.20 -1.45
C ILE A 106 10.99 -6.06 -1.84
N LEU A 107 11.62 -5.38 -0.87
CA LEU A 107 12.58 -4.30 -1.16
C LEU A 107 13.78 -4.85 -1.95
N LYS A 108 14.29 -6.03 -1.57
CA LYS A 108 15.34 -6.70 -2.33
C LYS A 108 14.89 -7.03 -3.75
N LEU A 109 13.66 -7.51 -3.92
CA LEU A 109 13.11 -7.85 -5.23
C LEU A 109 12.95 -6.61 -6.13
N LEU A 110 12.44 -5.52 -5.56
CA LEU A 110 12.29 -4.23 -6.22
C LEU A 110 13.63 -3.68 -6.71
N ASP A 111 14.64 -3.68 -5.84
CA ASP A 111 15.95 -3.10 -6.15
C ASP A 111 16.78 -3.94 -7.12
N SER A 112 16.69 -5.27 -7.02
CA SER A 112 17.52 -6.17 -7.84
C SER A 112 16.93 -6.47 -9.21
N ARG A 113 15.60 -6.40 -9.37
CA ARG A 113 14.92 -6.87 -10.59
C ARG A 113 13.86 -5.92 -11.11
N LEU A 114 12.83 -5.62 -10.30
CA LEU A 114 11.59 -5.02 -10.81
C LEU A 114 11.77 -3.56 -11.26
N ILE A 115 12.44 -2.73 -10.45
CA ILE A 115 12.72 -1.33 -10.82
C ILE A 115 13.67 -1.27 -12.03
N PRO A 116 14.79 -2.03 -12.07
CA PRO A 116 15.65 -2.07 -13.26
C PRO A 116 14.98 -2.55 -14.55
N SER A 117 14.01 -3.48 -14.48
CA SER A 117 13.29 -3.99 -15.65
C SER A 117 12.17 -3.07 -16.15
N ALA A 118 11.74 -2.09 -15.35
CA ALA A 118 10.58 -1.27 -15.64
C ALA A 118 10.79 -0.33 -16.82
N SER A 119 9.98 -0.47 -17.88
CA SER A 119 10.17 0.28 -19.12
C SER A 119 9.25 1.51 -19.24
N SER A 120 7.98 1.38 -18.83
CA SER A 120 6.95 2.42 -18.95
C SER A 120 6.86 3.33 -17.72
N GLY A 121 6.24 4.51 -17.87
CA GLY A 121 5.92 5.40 -16.75
C GLY A 121 5.08 4.69 -15.70
N ASP A 122 4.06 3.95 -16.12
CA ASP A 122 3.22 3.12 -15.26
C ASP A 122 4.02 2.17 -14.37
N SER A 123 4.87 1.33 -14.95
CA SER A 123 5.60 0.31 -14.18
C SER A 123 6.66 0.94 -13.27
N LYS A 124 7.36 1.98 -13.74
CA LYS A 124 8.33 2.71 -12.91
C LYS A 124 7.67 3.35 -11.70
N VAL A 125 6.56 4.08 -11.90
CA VAL A 125 5.83 4.74 -10.81
C VAL A 125 5.25 3.69 -9.86
N PHE A 126 4.71 2.59 -10.39
CA PHE A 126 4.17 1.49 -9.59
C PHE A 126 5.23 0.90 -8.64
N TYR A 127 6.40 0.50 -9.16
CA TYR A 127 7.44 -0.11 -8.34
C TYR A 127 8.11 0.88 -7.39
N LEU A 128 8.33 2.13 -7.80
CA LEU A 128 8.88 3.15 -6.91
C LEU A 128 7.89 3.52 -5.79
N LYS A 129 6.59 3.61 -6.11
CA LYS A 129 5.53 3.76 -5.09
C LYS A 129 5.56 2.60 -4.11
N MET A 130 5.62 1.36 -4.62
CA MET A 130 5.70 0.16 -3.77
C MET A 130 6.94 0.20 -2.88
N LYS A 131 8.11 0.58 -3.40
CA LYS A 131 9.33 0.77 -2.61
C LYS A 131 9.12 1.79 -1.48
N GLY A 132 8.49 2.92 -1.79
CA GLY A 132 8.11 3.92 -0.79
C GLY A 132 7.17 3.36 0.28
N ASP A 133 6.16 2.58 -0.12
CA ASP A 133 5.20 1.95 0.78
C ASP A 133 5.89 1.00 1.78
N TYR A 134 6.80 0.13 1.34
CA TYR A 134 7.48 -0.81 2.23
C TYR A 134 8.51 -0.14 3.15
N HIS A 135 9.23 0.88 2.69
CA HIS A 135 10.05 1.70 3.59
C HIS A 135 9.19 2.48 4.59
N ARG A 136 7.99 2.94 4.19
CA ARG A 136 7.05 3.59 5.10
C ARG A 136 6.62 2.64 6.20
N TYR A 137 6.28 1.39 5.86
CA TYR A 137 5.93 0.37 6.84
C TYR A 137 7.06 0.10 7.83
N LEU A 138 8.33 0.06 7.38
CA LEU A 138 9.48 0.00 8.29
C LEU A 138 9.52 1.21 9.24
N ALA A 139 9.27 2.42 8.74
CA ALA A 139 9.29 3.65 9.53
C ALA A 139 8.15 3.75 10.58
N GLU A 140 7.10 2.92 10.48
CA GLU A 140 5.99 2.87 11.44
C GLU A 140 6.43 2.29 12.80
N PHE A 141 7.27 1.25 12.79
CA PHE A 141 7.64 0.50 14.00
C PHE A 141 9.12 0.56 14.36
N LYS A 142 10.01 0.88 13.41
CA LYS A 142 11.43 1.08 13.71
C LYS A 142 11.63 2.31 14.60
N THR A 143 12.76 2.36 15.30
CA THR A 143 13.11 3.46 16.21
C THR A 143 14.51 4.01 15.91
N GLY A 144 14.85 5.17 16.50
CA GLY A 144 16.19 5.75 16.40
C GLY A 144 16.68 5.97 14.96
N ALA A 145 17.90 5.49 14.68
CA ALA A 145 18.55 5.66 13.37
C ALA A 145 17.83 4.89 12.25
N GLU A 146 17.37 3.66 12.52
CA GLU A 146 16.66 2.84 11.53
C GLU A 146 15.35 3.52 11.09
N ARG A 147 14.60 4.14 12.02
CA ARG A 147 13.39 4.90 11.67
C ARG A 147 13.71 6.07 10.73
N LYS A 148 14.80 6.78 11.01
CA LYS A 148 15.23 7.92 10.20
C LYS A 148 15.61 7.48 8.79
N GLU A 149 16.39 6.41 8.67
CA GLU A 149 16.79 5.83 7.39
C GLU A 149 15.58 5.35 6.57
N ALA A 150 14.63 4.67 7.22
CA ALA A 150 13.40 4.23 6.57
C ALA A 150 12.55 5.42 6.07
N ALA A 151 12.44 6.50 6.87
CA ALA A 151 11.74 7.71 6.47
C ALA A 151 12.43 8.46 5.30
N GLU A 152 13.77 8.55 5.33
CA GLU A 152 14.55 9.13 4.23
C GLU A 152 14.41 8.31 2.93
N SER A 153 14.46 6.99 3.04
CA SER A 153 14.27 6.08 1.91
C SER A 153 12.85 6.17 1.32
N THR A 154 11.84 6.27 2.19
CA THR A 154 10.45 6.51 1.78
C THR A 154 10.31 7.80 0.99
N LEU A 155 10.85 8.90 1.53
CA LEU A 155 10.80 10.21 0.90
C LEU A 155 11.51 10.20 -0.48
N SER A 156 12.67 9.54 -0.56
CA SER A 156 13.41 9.41 -1.82
C SER A 156 12.62 8.63 -2.87
N ALA A 157 12.03 7.49 -2.50
CA ALA A 157 11.27 6.65 -3.41
C ALA A 157 9.99 7.35 -3.91
N TYR A 158 9.21 7.97 -3.02
CA TYR A 158 8.01 8.69 -3.44
C TYR A 158 8.30 9.93 -4.27
N LYS A 159 9.39 10.67 -4.00
CA LYS A 159 9.79 11.79 -4.85
C LYS A 159 10.16 11.32 -6.26
N ALA A 160 10.98 10.27 -6.37
CA ALA A 160 11.33 9.69 -7.67
C ALA A 160 10.09 9.21 -8.44
N ALA A 161 9.14 8.56 -7.75
CA ALA A 161 7.86 8.17 -8.34
C ALA A 161 7.04 9.38 -8.79
N GLN A 162 7.01 10.45 -7.99
CA GLN A 162 6.21 11.65 -8.25
C GLN A 162 6.76 12.45 -9.44
N ASP A 163 8.09 12.55 -9.58
CA ASP A 163 8.72 13.22 -10.71
C ASP A 163 8.35 12.54 -12.05
N ILE A 164 8.38 11.20 -12.09
CA ILE A 164 7.99 10.42 -13.27
C ILE A 164 6.47 10.53 -13.49
N ALA A 165 5.66 10.38 -12.44
CA ALA A 165 4.21 10.45 -12.56
C ALA A 165 3.73 11.81 -13.09
N ASN A 166 4.35 12.91 -12.64
CA ASN A 166 4.01 14.26 -13.11
C ASN A 166 4.39 14.49 -14.58
N ALA A 167 5.43 13.79 -15.07
CA ALA A 167 5.91 13.92 -16.44
C ALA A 167 5.18 13.00 -17.43
N GLU A 168 4.81 11.79 -17.00
CA GLU A 168 4.36 10.72 -17.92
C GLU A 168 2.90 10.30 -17.73
N LEU A 169 2.25 10.61 -16.58
CA LEU A 169 0.89 10.17 -16.28
C LEU A 169 -0.08 11.36 -16.13
N PRO A 170 -1.31 11.30 -16.67
CA PRO A 170 -2.29 12.36 -16.47
C PRO A 170 -2.68 12.48 -14.98
N PRO A 171 -3.14 13.65 -14.51
CA PRO A 171 -3.54 13.85 -13.11
C PRO A 171 -4.61 12.89 -12.61
N THR A 172 -5.46 12.41 -13.52
CA THR A 172 -6.51 11.42 -13.25
C THR A 172 -5.99 9.98 -13.21
N HIS A 173 -4.74 9.71 -13.58
CA HIS A 173 -4.25 8.34 -13.64
C HIS A 173 -4.30 7.65 -12.26
N PRO A 174 -4.90 6.45 -12.12
CA PRO A 174 -5.04 5.78 -10.83
C PRO A 174 -3.73 5.58 -10.08
N ILE A 175 -2.65 5.21 -10.78
CA ILE A 175 -1.31 5.06 -10.17
C ILE A 175 -0.79 6.39 -9.61
N ARG A 176 -0.98 7.51 -10.34
CA ARG A 176 -0.54 8.85 -9.89
C ARG A 176 -1.35 9.32 -8.68
N LEU A 177 -2.67 9.10 -8.70
CA LEU A 177 -3.56 9.40 -7.58
C LEU A 177 -3.21 8.55 -6.34
N GLY A 178 -2.99 7.25 -6.53
CA GLY A 178 -2.60 6.32 -5.47
C GLY A 178 -1.23 6.67 -4.85
N LEU A 179 -0.29 7.17 -5.66
CA LEU A 179 0.97 7.72 -5.16
C LEU A 179 0.75 8.97 -4.32
N ALA A 180 -0.04 9.94 -4.79
CA ALA A 180 -0.33 11.16 -4.05
C ALA A 180 -1.01 10.87 -2.71
N LEU A 181 -1.96 9.93 -2.70
CA LEU A 181 -2.62 9.42 -1.50
C LEU A 181 -1.60 8.90 -0.49
N ASN A 182 -0.78 7.93 -0.87
CA ASN A 182 0.18 7.32 0.05
C ASN A 182 1.29 8.29 0.49
N PHE A 183 1.72 9.19 -0.39
CA PHE A 183 2.72 10.19 -0.06
C PHE A 183 2.16 11.27 0.88
N SER A 184 0.89 11.65 0.74
CA SER A 184 0.23 12.54 1.71
C SER A 184 0.11 11.90 3.09
N VAL A 185 -0.25 10.60 3.16
CA VAL A 185 -0.27 9.82 4.41
C VAL A 185 1.11 9.78 5.05
N PHE A 186 2.17 9.59 4.27
CA PHE A 186 3.55 9.63 4.77
C PHE A 186 3.91 10.98 5.40
N TYR A 187 3.56 12.09 4.75
CA TYR A 187 3.78 13.42 5.32
C TYR A 187 3.04 13.60 6.64
N TYR A 188 1.82 13.08 6.75
CA TYR A 188 0.99 13.19 7.96
C TYR A 188 1.53 12.31 9.09
N GLU A 189 1.61 11.01 8.86
CA GLU A 189 1.82 10.00 9.90
C GLU A 189 3.30 9.81 10.27
N ILE A 190 4.22 9.91 9.30
CA ILE A 190 5.64 9.60 9.54
C ILE A 190 6.45 10.88 9.77
N LEU A 191 6.25 11.89 8.93
CA LEU A 191 7.00 13.16 9.02
C LEU A 191 6.33 14.21 9.92
N ASN A 192 5.14 13.91 10.47
CA ASN A 192 4.39 14.83 11.33
C ASN A 192 4.29 16.25 10.72
N SER A 193 4.00 16.30 9.42
CA SER A 193 3.95 17.51 8.59
C SER A 193 2.56 17.67 7.97
N PRO A 194 1.51 17.90 8.78
CA PRO A 194 0.13 17.88 8.33
C PRO A 194 -0.18 18.92 7.24
N ASP A 195 0.43 20.11 7.30
CA ASP A 195 0.28 21.13 6.25
C ASP A 195 0.74 20.61 4.89
N ARG A 196 1.87 19.89 4.84
CA ARG A 196 2.39 19.31 3.59
C ARG A 196 1.50 18.18 3.09
N ALA A 197 1.00 17.34 4.00
CA ALA A 197 0.06 16.27 3.68
C ALA A 197 -1.23 16.83 3.03
N CYS A 198 -1.85 17.82 3.67
CA CYS A 198 -3.06 18.46 3.16
C CYS A 198 -2.82 19.20 1.85
N ASN A 199 -1.71 19.92 1.71
CA ASN A 199 -1.39 20.60 0.45
C ASN A 199 -1.22 19.62 -0.70
N LEU A 200 -0.50 18.51 -0.51
CA LEU A 200 -0.31 17.49 -1.54
C LEU A 200 -1.62 16.79 -1.92
N ALA A 201 -2.40 16.34 -0.92
CA ALA A 201 -3.67 15.67 -1.17
C ALA A 201 -4.67 16.59 -1.88
N LYS A 202 -4.74 17.86 -1.47
CA LYS A 202 -5.61 18.85 -2.10
C LYS A 202 -5.17 19.15 -3.53
N GLN A 203 -3.88 19.33 -3.77
CA GLN A 203 -3.37 19.56 -5.12
C GLN A 203 -3.73 18.40 -6.05
N ALA A 204 -3.50 17.15 -5.64
CA ALA A 204 -3.83 15.99 -6.46
C ALA A 204 -5.34 15.89 -6.73
N PHE A 205 -6.18 16.19 -5.74
CA PHE A 205 -7.63 16.20 -5.91
C PHE A 205 -8.09 17.31 -6.89
N ASP A 206 -7.56 18.53 -6.73
CA ASP A 206 -7.92 19.69 -7.54
C ASP A 206 -7.40 19.58 -9.00
N GLU A 207 -6.25 18.93 -9.22
CA GLU A 207 -5.76 18.62 -10.58
C GLU A 207 -6.62 17.53 -11.24
N ALA A 208 -6.99 16.48 -10.51
CA ALA A 208 -7.78 15.38 -11.07
C ALA A 208 -9.24 15.79 -11.37
N ILE A 209 -9.86 16.61 -10.51
CA ILE A 209 -11.23 17.11 -10.77
C ILE A 209 -11.29 17.98 -12.02
N ALA A 210 -10.23 18.70 -12.36
CA ALA A 210 -10.17 19.57 -13.54
C ALA A 210 -10.15 18.80 -14.87
N GLU A 211 -9.68 17.54 -14.84
CA GLU A 211 -9.59 16.67 -16.03
C GLU A 211 -10.52 15.45 -15.96
N LEU A 212 -11.39 15.37 -14.95
CA LEU A 212 -12.23 14.19 -14.71
C LEU A 212 -13.20 13.91 -15.87
N ASP A 213 -13.72 14.96 -16.50
CA ASP A 213 -14.68 14.88 -17.61
C ASP A 213 -14.07 14.27 -18.89
N THR A 214 -12.75 14.07 -18.96
CA THR A 214 -12.07 13.48 -20.13
C THR A 214 -11.91 11.97 -20.07
N LEU A 215 -12.31 11.32 -18.96
CA LEU A 215 -12.10 9.90 -18.74
C LEU A 215 -13.17 9.02 -19.40
N GLY A 216 -12.76 7.82 -19.83
CA GLY A 216 -13.69 6.73 -20.12
C GLY A 216 -14.30 6.13 -18.85
N GLU A 217 -15.41 5.39 -18.98
CA GLU A 217 -16.21 4.89 -17.86
C GLU A 217 -15.40 4.07 -16.83
N GLU A 218 -14.50 3.21 -17.32
CA GLU A 218 -13.66 2.35 -16.49
C GLU A 218 -12.65 3.15 -15.67
N SER A 219 -11.81 3.95 -16.33
CA SER A 219 -10.85 4.84 -15.65
C SER A 219 -11.53 5.85 -14.74
N TYR A 220 -12.76 6.28 -15.05
CA TYR A 220 -13.54 7.19 -14.22
C TYR A 220 -13.87 6.57 -12.86
N LYS A 221 -14.33 5.31 -12.84
CA LYS A 221 -14.61 4.59 -11.60
C LYS A 221 -13.35 4.46 -10.73
N ASP A 222 -12.21 4.21 -11.37
CA ASP A 222 -10.94 4.04 -10.67
C ASP A 222 -10.39 5.32 -10.08
N SER A 223 -10.41 6.38 -10.87
CA SER A 223 -9.96 7.69 -10.43
C SER A 223 -10.84 8.24 -9.31
N THR A 224 -12.17 8.13 -9.44
CA THR A 224 -13.11 8.70 -8.46
C THR A 224 -13.07 8.02 -7.11
N LEU A 225 -12.82 6.71 -7.04
CA LEU A 225 -12.67 6.02 -5.76
C LEU A 225 -11.41 6.49 -5.03
N ILE A 226 -10.28 6.65 -5.72
CA ILE A 226 -9.05 7.15 -5.09
C ILE A 226 -9.19 8.64 -4.70
N MET A 227 -9.84 9.45 -5.53
CA MET A 227 -10.18 10.84 -5.18
C MET A 227 -11.07 10.92 -3.94
N GLN A 228 -11.99 9.98 -3.76
CA GLN A 228 -12.80 9.90 -2.55
C GLN A 228 -11.94 9.67 -1.32
N LEU A 229 -10.94 8.79 -1.39
CA LEU A 229 -9.99 8.56 -0.29
C LEU A 229 -9.15 9.80 0.05
N LEU A 230 -8.68 10.52 -0.97
CA LEU A 230 -7.99 11.80 -0.78
C LEU A 230 -8.88 12.81 -0.03
N ARG A 231 -10.16 12.90 -0.42
CA ARG A 231 -11.15 13.78 0.23
C ARG A 231 -11.44 13.38 1.67
N ASP A 232 -11.53 12.08 1.93
CA ASP A 232 -11.79 11.55 3.28
C ASP A 232 -10.61 11.88 4.21
N ASN A 233 -9.37 11.67 3.74
CA ASN A 233 -8.17 12.07 4.47
C ASN A 233 -8.11 13.58 4.73
N LEU A 234 -8.40 14.41 3.73
CA LEU A 234 -8.43 15.86 3.90
C LEU A 234 -9.46 16.29 4.95
N THR A 235 -10.64 15.67 4.94
CA THR A 235 -11.70 15.95 5.92
C THR A 235 -11.23 15.60 7.34
N LEU A 236 -10.63 14.42 7.50
CA LEU A 236 -10.10 13.97 8.78
C LEU A 236 -9.00 14.92 9.30
N TRP A 237 -7.98 15.17 8.49
CA TRP A 237 -6.80 15.95 8.89
C TRP A 237 -7.12 17.43 9.15
N THR A 238 -8.04 18.03 8.38
CA THR A 238 -8.45 19.41 8.64
C THR A 238 -9.26 19.54 9.93
N SER A 239 -10.04 18.52 10.30
CA SER A 239 -10.73 18.49 11.59
C SER A 239 -9.77 18.33 12.76
N ASP A 240 -8.76 17.45 12.65
CA ASP A 240 -7.74 17.24 13.68
C ASP A 240 -6.93 18.53 13.94
N MET A 241 -6.53 19.23 12.89
CA MET A 241 -5.82 20.52 13.01
C MET A 241 -6.67 21.59 13.70
N GLN A 242 -7.99 21.64 13.45
CA GLN A 242 -8.88 22.57 14.14
C GLN A 242 -9.00 22.26 15.64
N VAL A 243 -9.07 20.98 16.02
CA VAL A 243 -9.11 20.55 17.43
C VAL A 243 -7.83 20.96 18.16
N LEU A 244 -6.67 20.79 17.52
CA LEU A 244 -5.38 21.21 18.07
C LEU A 244 -5.31 22.73 18.27
N ILE A 245 -5.81 23.52 17.32
CA ILE A 245 -5.84 24.99 17.40
C ILE A 245 -6.77 25.48 18.52
N LEU A 246 -7.92 24.81 18.70
CA LEU A 246 -8.91 25.18 19.72
C LEU A 246 -8.55 24.73 21.14
N GLY A 247 -7.42 24.04 21.33
CA GLY A 247 -6.92 23.62 22.64
C GLY A 247 -7.81 22.62 23.37
N CYS A 248 -8.76 21.97 22.67
CA CYS A 248 -9.66 21.01 23.30
C CYS A 248 -8.87 19.71 23.59
N HIS A 249 -8.47 19.53 24.86
CA HIS A 249 -7.77 18.33 25.33
C HIS A 249 -8.71 17.11 25.28
N SER A 250 -8.74 16.47 24.12
CA SER A 250 -9.27 15.12 23.94
C SER A 250 -8.14 14.20 23.48
N SER A 251 -7.13 14.04 24.34
CA SER A 251 -5.90 13.27 24.07
C SER A 251 -6.12 11.76 23.91
N SER A 252 -7.36 11.27 24.03
CA SER A 252 -7.69 9.84 24.01
C SER A 252 -8.48 9.40 22.77
N ILE A 253 -9.16 10.33 22.07
CA ILE A 253 -10.08 9.97 20.98
C ILE A 253 -9.39 10.03 19.61
N THR A 254 -8.48 10.98 19.37
CA THR A 254 -7.80 11.12 18.07
C THR A 254 -6.87 9.96 17.76
N SER A 255 -6.12 9.45 18.75
CA SER A 255 -5.28 8.25 18.56
C SER A 255 -6.09 6.96 18.32
N PHE A 256 -7.35 6.90 18.78
CA PHE A 256 -8.21 5.71 18.65
C PHE A 256 -8.87 5.62 17.27
N PHE A 257 -9.21 6.76 16.66
CA PHE A 257 -9.80 6.80 15.32
C PHE A 257 -8.77 6.67 14.19
N ILE A 258 -7.55 7.21 14.37
CA ILE A 258 -6.47 7.08 13.39
C ILE A 258 -6.05 5.60 13.19
N SER A 259 -6.17 4.76 14.21
CA SER A 259 -5.84 3.32 14.09
C SER A 259 -6.96 2.47 13.45
N LEU A 260 -8.21 2.92 13.43
CA LEU A 260 -9.36 2.13 12.94
C LEU A 260 -9.79 2.54 11.52
N PHE A 261 -9.41 3.74 11.07
CA PHE A 261 -9.62 4.23 9.70
C PHE A 261 -8.54 3.82 8.69
N CYS A 262 -7.95 2.63 8.85
CA CYS A 262 -7.27 1.90 7.75
C CYS A 262 -8.26 1.41 6.66
N VAL A 263 -9.39 2.09 6.50
CA VAL A 263 -10.30 1.97 5.36
C VAL A 263 -9.57 2.35 4.06
N VAL A 264 -8.49 3.13 4.13
CA VAL A 264 -7.63 3.45 2.98
C VAL A 264 -6.86 2.23 2.44
N ASP A 265 -6.39 1.33 3.31
CA ASP A 265 -5.74 0.07 2.87
C ASP A 265 -6.77 -0.94 2.33
N LEU A 266 -8.02 -0.90 2.85
CA LEU A 266 -9.15 -1.76 2.45
C LEU A 266 -9.91 -1.28 1.20
N LEU A 267 -9.88 0.02 0.87
CA LEU A 267 -10.53 0.55 -0.35
C LEU A 267 -9.58 0.57 -1.56
N LEU A 268 -8.27 0.69 -1.34
CA LEU A 268 -7.27 0.33 -2.36
C LEU A 268 -7.22 -1.19 -2.64
N TRP A 269 -8.06 -1.99 -1.95
CA TRP A 269 -8.19 -3.44 -2.11
C TRP A 269 -9.11 -3.81 -3.29
N PHE A 270 -9.91 -2.87 -3.82
CA PHE A 270 -10.91 -3.16 -4.85
C PHE A 270 -10.52 -2.75 -6.27
N GLN A 271 -9.30 -2.24 -6.49
CA GLN A 271 -9.01 -1.45 -7.69
C GLN A 271 -7.68 -1.73 -8.39
N ASP A 272 -6.77 -2.49 -7.76
CA ASP A 272 -5.69 -3.17 -8.50
C ASP A 272 -6.18 -4.51 -9.12
N ASP A 273 -7.38 -4.96 -8.72
CA ASP A 273 -8.07 -6.09 -9.33
C ASP A 273 -8.69 -5.66 -10.66
N GLY A 274 -7.89 -5.82 -11.72
CA GLY A 274 -8.34 -6.07 -13.08
C GLY A 274 -9.67 -5.45 -13.48
N ALA A 275 -9.60 -4.28 -14.10
CA ALA A 275 -10.66 -3.71 -14.90
C ALA A 275 -11.18 -4.69 -16.02
N ASP A 276 -10.48 -5.81 -16.26
CA ASP A 276 -10.77 -6.76 -17.33
C ASP A 276 -11.54 -8.06 -16.98
N GLU A 277 -11.77 -8.49 -15.71
CA GLU A 277 -12.16 -9.90 -15.46
C GLU A 277 -13.49 -10.24 -14.72
N ILE A 278 -14.44 -9.31 -14.54
CA ILE A 278 -15.84 -9.67 -14.14
C ILE A 278 -16.80 -9.72 -15.35
N LYS A 279 -16.30 -10.11 -16.54
CA LYS A 279 -17.13 -10.30 -17.74
C LYS A 279 -17.36 -11.76 -18.18
N GLU A 280 -16.75 -12.76 -17.53
CA GLU A 280 -16.84 -14.15 -18.01
C GLU A 280 -17.55 -15.18 -17.10
N ALA A 281 -18.19 -14.76 -16.00
CA ALA A 281 -18.94 -15.66 -15.12
C ALA A 281 -20.49 -15.57 -15.21
N ALA A 282 -21.04 -14.94 -16.25
CA ALA A 282 -22.48 -14.99 -16.50
C ALA A 282 -22.83 -16.24 -17.33
N PRO A 283 -23.64 -17.20 -16.82
CA PRO A 283 -24.10 -18.30 -17.63
C PRO A 283 -24.96 -17.74 -18.77
N LYS A 284 -24.70 -18.21 -20.00
CA LYS A 284 -25.57 -17.98 -21.16
C LYS A 284 -26.99 -18.35 -20.75
N GLN A 285 -27.88 -17.36 -20.67
CA GLN A 285 -29.30 -17.63 -20.77
C GLN A 285 -29.53 -18.06 -22.22
N ASP A 286 -29.86 -19.34 -22.37
CA ASP A 286 -30.46 -19.88 -23.58
C ASP A 286 -31.76 -19.11 -23.84
N ASP A 287 -31.76 -18.22 -24.83
CA ASP A 287 -32.99 -17.75 -25.45
C ASP A 287 -33.48 -18.85 -26.41
N GLN A 288 -34.54 -19.52 -25.98
CA GLN A 288 -35.42 -20.36 -26.80
C GLN A 288 -36.83 -19.76 -26.78
#